data_AF-K0V4I7-F1
#
_entry.id   AF-K0V4I7-F1
#
_cell.length_a   1.000
_cell.length_b   1.000
_cell.length_c   1.000
_cell.angle_alpha   90.00
_cell.angle_beta   90.00
_cell.angle_gamma   90.00
#
_symmetry.space_group_name_H-M   'P 1'
#
loop_
_entity.id
_entity.type
_entity.pdbx_description
1 polymer ?
#
loop_
_entity_poly.entity_id
_entity_poly.type
_entity_poly.pdbx_seq_one_letter_code
_entity_poly.pdbx_strand_id
1 'polypeptide(L)'
;MTEPRPETDDYDLLTFGEVAARLAEELAEATGQLARVRARTPSDTDEIARIEGRIELLRESGDRYRREQQTNESFTRRFGSLAGPPSEQRPRWR
;
A
#
# COMPACT_ATOMS: atom_id res chain seq x y z
N MET A 1 -18.77 29.59 -17.09
CA MET A 1 -18.65 29.24 -15.66
C MET A 1 -17.62 28.13 -15.59
N THR A 2 -16.39 28.47 -15.19
CA THR A 2 -15.31 27.48 -15.06
C THR A 2 -15.41 26.91 -13.66
N GLU A 3 -15.75 25.63 -13.53
CA GLU A 3 -15.75 24.95 -12.24
C GLU A 3 -14.35 25.07 -11.62
N PRO A 4 -14.22 25.57 -10.37
CA PRO A 4 -12.92 25.63 -9.73
C PRO A 4 -12.39 24.20 -9.61
N ARG A 5 -11.15 23.98 -10.05
CA ARG A 5 -10.47 22.69 -9.85
C ARG A 5 -10.55 22.36 -8.35
N PRO A 6 -10.99 21.15 -7.96
CA PRO A 6 -11.04 20.77 -6.56
C PRO A 6 -9.66 21.03 -5.96
N GLU A 7 -9.64 21.77 -4.85
CA GLU A 7 -8.45 21.97 -4.03
C GLU A 7 -7.84 20.59 -3.85
N THR A 8 -6.54 20.50 -4.17
CA THR A 8 -5.83 19.23 -4.21
C THR A 8 -5.91 18.66 -2.80
N ASP A 9 -6.80 17.68 -2.59
CA ASP A 9 -6.84 16.91 -1.34
C ASP A 9 -5.39 16.52 -1.06
N ASP A 10 -4.84 16.98 0.05
CA ASP A 10 -3.51 16.63 0.52
C ASP A 10 -3.56 15.13 0.90
N TYR A 11 -3.48 14.27 -0.11
CA TYR A 11 -3.37 12.84 0.10
C TYR A 11 -1.98 12.56 0.66
N ASP A 12 -1.92 12.21 1.95
CA ASP A 12 -0.72 11.66 2.56
C ASP A 12 -0.30 10.40 1.79
N LEU A 13 0.78 10.50 1.01
CA LEU A 13 1.32 9.38 0.26
C LEU A 13 1.99 8.41 1.23
N LEU A 14 1.47 7.18 1.27
CA LEU A 14 2.05 6.11 2.07
C LEU A 14 3.41 5.69 1.52
N THR A 15 4.36 5.46 2.44
CA THR A 15 5.61 4.77 2.13
C THR A 15 5.36 3.31 1.76
N PHE A 16 6.33 2.67 1.10
CA PHE A 16 6.23 1.24 0.77
C PHE A 16 5.95 0.34 1.99
N GLY A 17 6.53 0.67 3.15
CA GLY A 17 6.30 -0.05 4.39
C GLY A 17 4.89 0.13 4.93
N GLU A 18 4.35 1.35 4.87
CA GLU A 18 2.97 1.65 5.29
C GLU A 18 1.94 0.99 4.37
N VAL A 19 2.19 0.98 3.05
CA VAL A 19 1.35 0.22 2.11
C VAL A 19 1.39 -1.27 2.43
N ALA A 20 2.58 -1.83 2.67
CA ALA A 20 2.71 -3.25 3.03
C ALA A 20 1.99 -3.59 4.35
N ALA A 21 2.04 -2.71 5.34
CA ALA A 21 1.32 -2.87 6.60
C ALA A 21 -0.21 -2.83 6.40
N ARG A 22 -0.71 -1.86 5.64
CA ARG A 22 -2.14 -1.77 5.32
C ARG A 22 -2.64 -3.00 4.55
N LEU A 23 -1.86 -3.48 3.58
CA LEU A 23 -2.22 -4.69 2.83
C LEU A 23 -2.23 -5.94 3.73
N ALA A 24 -1.39 -5.99 4.76
CA ALA A 24 -1.41 -7.08 5.73
C ALA A 24 -2.66 -7.06 6.62
N GLU A 25 -3.13 -5.88 7.02
CA GLU A 25 -4.41 -5.70 7.74
C GLU A 25 -5.59 -6.19 6.89
N GLU A 26 -5.66 -5.74 5.63
CA GLU A 26 -6.68 -6.15 4.65
C GLU A 26 -6.66 -7.67 4.40
N LEU A 27 -5.47 -8.26 4.33
CA LEU A 27 -5.30 -9.71 4.15
C LEU A 27 -5.83 -10.48 5.36
N ALA A 28 -5.55 -10.00 6.58
CA ALA A 28 -6.06 -10.61 7.81
C ALA A 28 -7.59 -10.55 7.86
N GLU A 29 -8.17 -9.41 7.47
CA GLU A 29 -9.63 -9.26 7.38
C GLU A 29 -10.24 -10.22 6.37
N ALA A 30 -9.72 -10.25 5.14
CA ALA A 30 -10.20 -11.13 4.07
C ALA A 30 -10.10 -12.61 4.46
N THR A 31 -9.02 -13.00 5.14
CA THR A 31 -8.87 -14.36 5.68
C THR A 31 -9.93 -14.67 6.74
N GLY A 32 -10.22 -13.72 7.62
CA GLY A 32 -11.31 -13.84 8.60
C GLY A 32 -12.68 -13.93 7.94
N GLN A 33 -12.92 -13.17 6.87
CA GLN A 33 -14.14 -13.25 6.07
C GLN A 33 -14.29 -14.65 5.43
N LEU A 34 -13.22 -15.18 4.81
CA LEU A 34 -13.22 -16.52 4.22
C LEU A 34 -13.59 -17.60 5.25
N ALA A 35 -13.02 -17.53 6.45
CA ALA A 35 -13.33 -18.44 7.53
C ALA A 35 -14.81 -18.38 7.93
N ARG A 36 -15.40 -17.18 8.01
CA ARG A 36 -16.83 -16.99 8.29
C ARG A 36 -17.71 -17.58 7.19
N VAL A 37 -17.38 -17.35 5.92
CA VAL A 37 -18.15 -17.87 4.79
C VAL A 37 -18.13 -19.40 4.75
N ARG A 38 -16.95 -20.01 4.94
CA ARG A 38 -16.80 -21.48 5.00
C ARG A 38 -17.53 -22.11 6.18
N ALA A 39 -17.74 -21.38 7.27
CA ALA A 39 -18.49 -21.87 8.43
C ALA A 39 -20.02 -21.80 8.25
N ARG A 40 -20.55 -21.08 7.25
CA ARG A 40 -21.99 -21.03 6.96
C ARG A 40 -22.47 -22.33 6.32
N THR A 41 -23.72 -22.70 6.60
CA THR A 41 -24.41 -23.83 5.95
C THR A 41 -25.75 -23.35 5.35
N PRO A 42 -25.97 -23.50 4.03
CA PRO A 42 -24.99 -23.94 3.04
C PRO A 42 -23.86 -22.91 2.86
N SER A 43 -22.66 -23.38 2.53
CA SER A 43 -21.55 -22.49 2.18
C SER A 43 -21.71 -21.98 0.76
N ASP A 44 -21.44 -20.69 0.55
CA ASP A 44 -21.50 -20.06 -0.78
C ASP A 44 -20.14 -20.20 -1.48
N THR A 45 -20.05 -21.16 -2.41
CA THR A 45 -18.81 -21.48 -3.14
C THR A 45 -18.32 -20.33 -4.03
N ASP A 46 -19.23 -19.53 -4.60
CA ASP A 46 -18.87 -18.40 -5.47
C ASP A 46 -18.32 -17.23 -4.64
N GLU A 47 -18.88 -17.01 -3.46
CA GLU A 47 -18.32 -16.06 -2.50
C GLU A 47 -16.94 -16.51 -1.99
N ILE A 48 -16.76 -17.80 -1.70
CA ILE A 48 -15.47 -18.39 -1.30
C ILE A 48 -14.41 -18.12 -2.37
N ALA A 49 -14.69 -18.46 -3.64
CA ALA A 49 -13.74 -18.29 -4.74
C ALA A 49 -13.35 -16.82 -4.94
N ARG A 50 -14.31 -15.88 -4.80
CA ARG A 50 -14.02 -14.45 -4.89
C ARG A 50 -13.11 -13.95 -3.76
N ILE A 51 -13.36 -14.39 -2.53
CA ILE A 51 -12.53 -14.00 -1.38
C ILE A 51 -11.12 -14.59 -1.50
N GLU A 52 -11.00 -15.84 -1.96
CA GLU A 52 -9.70 -16.47 -2.22
C GLU A 52 -8.89 -15.71 -3.28
N GLY A 53 -9.53 -15.29 -4.38
CA GLY A 53 -8.89 -14.45 -5.39
C GLY A 53 -8.41 -13.10 -4.83
N ARG A 54 -9.20 -12.46 -3.96
CA ARG A 54 -8.78 -11.22 -3.28
C ARG A 54 -7.59 -11.46 -2.36
N ILE A 55 -7.60 -12.55 -1.59
CA ILE A 55 -6.50 -12.93 -0.69
C ILE A 55 -5.20 -13.10 -1.47
N GLU A 56 -5.25 -13.77 -2.63
CA GLU A 56 -4.05 -13.97 -3.44
C GLU A 56 -3.49 -12.64 -3.97
N LEU A 57 -4.36 -11.77 -4.49
CA LEU A 57 -3.95 -10.44 -4.97
C LEU A 57 -3.33 -9.58 -3.85
N LEU A 58 -3.90 -9.61 -2.65
CA LEU A 58 -3.38 -8.89 -1.49
C LEU A 58 -2.00 -9.42 -1.06
N ARG A 59 -1.80 -10.74 -1.11
CA ARG A 59 -0.50 -11.36 -0.81
C ARG A 59 0.57 -10.96 -1.81
N GLU A 60 0.30 -11.10 -3.11
CA GLU A 60 1.25 -10.73 -4.16
C GLU A 60 1.63 -9.25 -4.06
N SER A 61 0.63 -8.38 -3.86
CA SER A 61 0.84 -6.95 -3.72
C SER A 61 1.66 -6.61 -2.46
N GLY A 62 1.31 -7.19 -1.31
CA GLY A 62 2.02 -6.97 -0.05
C GLY A 62 3.48 -7.43 -0.12
N ASP A 63 3.74 -8.57 -0.76
CA ASP A 63 5.09 -9.09 -0.97
C ASP A 63 5.92 -8.18 -1.87
N ARG A 64 5.31 -7.64 -2.94
CA ARG A 64 5.97 -6.65 -3.79
C ARG A 64 6.37 -5.42 -2.98
N TYR A 65 5.45 -4.79 -2.26
CA TYR A 65 5.76 -3.58 -1.49
C TYR A 65 6.80 -3.81 -0.38
N ARG A 66 6.81 -5.00 0.24
CA ARG A 66 7.86 -5.38 1.19
C ARG A 66 9.25 -5.46 0.52
N ARG A 67 9.33 -6.00 -0.69
CA ARG A 67 10.59 -6.04 -1.46
C ARG A 67 11.05 -4.64 -1.87
N GLU A 68 10.12 -3.77 -2.28
CA GLU A 68 10.42 -2.37 -2.61
C GLU A 68 10.95 -1.62 -1.38
N GLN A 69 10.32 -1.80 -0.21
CA GLN A 69 10.80 -1.24 1.05
C GLN A 69 12.25 -1.67 1.34
N GLN A 70 12.55 -2.97 1.30
CA GLN A 70 13.90 -3.49 1.56
C GLN A 70 14.94 -2.97 0.56
N THR A 71 14.55 -2.84 -0.71
CA THR A 71 15.40 -2.30 -1.76
C THR A 71 15.70 -0.83 -1.49
N ASN A 72 14.68 -0.05 -1.13
CA ASN A 72 14.81 1.36 -0.80
C ASN A 72 15.65 1.60 0.47
N GLU A 73 15.47 0.77 1.51
CA GLU A 73 16.30 0.81 2.72
C GLU A 73 17.77 0.50 2.41
N SER A 74 18.04 -0.48 1.54
CA SER A 74 19.39 -0.83 1.11
C SER A 74 20.05 0.30 0.31
N PHE A 75 19.28 0.93 -0.58
CA PHE A 75 19.73 2.10 -1.33
C PHE A 75 20.05 3.26 -0.38
N THR A 76 19.15 3.59 0.53
CA THR A 76 19.31 4.68 1.50
C THR A 76 20.52 4.45 2.41
N ARG A 77 20.77 3.20 2.84
CA ARG A 77 21.97 2.85 3.61
C ARG A 77 23.26 3.07 2.82
N ARG A 78 23.26 2.77 1.52
CA ARG A 78 24.46 2.84 0.67
C ARG A 78 24.76 4.25 0.18
N PHE A 79 23.75 5.05 -0.12
CA PHE A 79 23.90 6.35 -0.78
C PHE A 79 23.44 7.53 0.09
N GLY A 80 22.92 7.27 1.28
CA GLY A 80 22.27 8.27 2.12
C GLY A 80 20.82 8.52 1.71
N SER A 81 20.11 9.30 2.51
CA SER A 81 18.75 9.73 2.19
C SER A 81 18.77 10.85 1.15
N LEU A 82 17.88 10.78 0.17
CA LEU A 82 17.61 11.88 -0.77
C LEU A 82 16.82 13.04 -0.13
N ALA A 83 16.68 13.07 1.20
CA ALA A 83 16.16 14.23 1.91
C ALA A 83 16.89 15.47 1.38
N GLY A 84 16.18 16.26 0.58
CA GLY A 84 16.78 17.34 -0.18
C GLY A 84 17.52 18.28 0.77
N PRO A 85 18.56 18.98 0.29
CA PRO A 85 19.27 19.92 1.13
C PRO A 85 18.26 20.88 1.79
N PRO A 86 18.47 21.27 3.06
CA PRO A 86 17.63 22.26 3.72
C PRO A 86 17.45 23.46 2.78
N SER A 87 16.26 24.05 2.76
CA SER A 87 15.83 25.10 1.81
C SER A 87 16.86 26.23 1.63
N GLU A 88 17.70 26.47 2.63
CA GLU A 88 18.81 27.42 2.67
C GLU A 88 19.96 27.12 1.67
N GLN A 89 20.07 25.88 1.18
CA GLN A 89 21.13 25.43 0.26
C GLN A 89 20.64 25.25 -1.19
N ARG A 90 19.40 25.66 -1.52
CA ARG A 90 18.97 25.65 -2.93
C ARG A 90 19.75 26.70 -3.72
N PRO A 91 20.43 26.33 -4.83
CA PRO A 91 21.15 27.31 -5.65
C PRO A 91 20.17 28.35 -6.18
N ARG A 92 20.44 29.62 -5.87
CA ARG A 92 19.72 30.75 -6.47
C ARG A 92 20.31 30.96 -7.85
N TRP A 93 19.73 30.30 -8.84
CA TRP A 93 20.00 30.65 -10.24
C TRP A 93 19.55 32.10 -10.45
N ARG A 94 20.53 32.97 -10.74
CA ARG A 94 20.32 34.37 -11.15
C ARG A 94 20.35 34.46 -12.66
#